data_AF-R5AAL6-F1
#
_entry.id   AF-R5AAL6-F1
#
_cell.length_a   1.000
_cell.length_b   1.000
_cell.length_c   1.000
_cell.angle_alpha   90.00
_cell.angle_beta   90.00
_cell.angle_gamma   90.00
#
_symmetry.space_group_name_H-M   'P 1'
#
loop_
_entity.id
_entity.type
_entity.pdbx_description
1 polymer ?
#
loop_
_entity_poly.entity_id
_entity_poly.type
_entity_poly.pdbx_seq_one_letter_code
_entity_poly.pdbx_strand_id
1 'polypeptide(L)' 'MIESYLEEGCQPIEGERVYGKSITDPCLGWEDTQRLILEMAERA' A
#
# COMPACT_ATOMS: atom_id res chain seq x y z
N MET A 1 -11.33 -5.25 -4.49
CA MET A 1 -9.93 -5.25 -4.99
C MET A 1 -9.26 -4.05 -4.36
N ILE A 2 -8.08 -4.22 -3.76
CA ILE A 2 -7.35 -3.16 -3.03
C ILE A 2 -5.92 -3.16 -3.56
N GLU A 3 -5.40 -1.98 -3.90
CA GLU A 3 -3.99 -1.79 -4.21
C GLU A 3 -3.25 -1.35 -2.93
N SER A 4 -2.32 -2.20 -2.50
CA SER A 4 -1.56 -2.01 -1.27
C SER A 4 -0.10 -2.32 -1.51
N TYR A 5 0.76 -1.65 -0.76
CA TYR A 5 2.19 -1.88 -0.76
C TYR A 5 2.75 -1.62 0.65
N LEU A 6 4.06 -1.77 0.84
CA LEU A 6 4.63 -1.64 2.19
C LEU A 6 4.53 -0.19 2.68
N GLU A 7 4.98 0.74 1.84
CA GLU A 7 4.96 2.18 2.04
C GLU A 7 3.82 2.83 1.25
N GLU A 8 3.17 3.81 1.87
CA GLU A 8 2.00 4.46 1.29
C GLU A 8 2.36 5.37 0.09
N GLY A 9 1.42 5.43 -0.86
CA GLY A 9 1.44 6.30 -2.02
C GLY A 9 2.21 5.71 -3.19
N CYS A 10 2.77 6.59 -4.02
CA CYS A 10 3.64 6.23 -5.14
C CYS A 10 4.87 7.13 -5.23
N GLN A 11 5.83 6.76 -6.08
CA GLN A 11 7.08 7.45 -6.32
C GLN A 11 7.46 7.35 -7.82
N PRO A 12 8.31 8.25 -8.34
CA PRO A 12 8.79 8.16 -9.73
C PRO A 12 9.69 6.94 -9.97
N ILE A 13 9.88 6.60 -11.24
CA ILE A 13 10.77 5.49 -11.65
C ILE A 13 12.24 5.90 -11.51
N GLU A 14 12.55 7.17 -11.75
CA GLU A 14 13.88 7.74 -11.75
C GLU A 14 14.34 8.15 -10.34
N GLY A 15 15.66 8.03 -10.09
CA GLY A 15 16.29 8.50 -8.86
C GLY A 15 16.41 7.44 -7.75
N GLU A 16 16.75 7.90 -6.55
CA GLU A 16 16.75 7.06 -5.35
C GLU A 16 15.29 6.72 -4.98
N ARG A 17 15.04 5.44 -4.66
CA ARG A 17 13.69 4.93 -4.42
C ARG A 17 13.57 4.34 -3.03
N VAL A 18 12.41 4.56 -2.44
CA VAL A 18 12.00 3.90 -1.21
C VAL A 18 11.59 2.48 -1.54
N TYR A 19 12.26 1.49 -0.93
CA TYR A 19 11.86 0.10 -1.06
C TYR A 19 10.42 -0.08 -0.59
N GLY A 20 9.61 -0.80 -1.37
CA GLY A 20 8.22 -1.04 -0.96
C GLY A 20 7.28 0.15 -1.17
N LYS A 21 7.60 1.13 -2.03
CA LYS A 21 6.67 2.18 -2.49
C LYS A 21 6.35 2.06 -4.00
N SER A 22 5.07 2.18 -4.38
CA SER A 22 4.59 1.93 -5.75
C SER A 22 5.23 2.89 -6.76
N ILE A 23 5.50 2.44 -8.00
CA ILE A 23 5.99 3.31 -9.09
C ILE A 23 4.90 3.67 -10.12
N THR A 24 3.66 3.22 -9.89
CA THR A 24 2.51 3.47 -10.75
C THR A 24 1.43 4.21 -9.95
N ASP A 25 0.33 3.54 -9.65
CA ASP A 25 -0.79 4.10 -8.89
C ASP A 25 -0.47 4.12 -7.39
N PRO A 26 -0.98 5.12 -6.64
CA PRO A 26 -0.76 5.23 -5.21
C PRO A 26 -1.45 4.09 -4.45
N CYS A 27 -0.69 3.40 -3.59
CA CYS A 27 -1.17 2.27 -2.81
C CYS A 27 -1.40 2.65 -1.34
N LEU A 28 -2.29 1.93 -0.65
CA LEU A 28 -2.32 1.92 0.82
C LEU A 28 -1.02 1.35 1.39
N GLY A 29 -0.56 1.90 2.51
CA GLY A 29 0.56 1.33 3.27
C GLY A 29 0.18 0.05 4.03
N TRP A 30 1.17 -0.65 4.57
CA TRP A 30 0.95 -1.93 5.27
C TRP A 30 0.05 -1.79 6.51
N GLU A 31 0.24 -0.75 7.31
CA GLU A 31 -0.52 -0.53 8.55
C GLU A 31 -2.03 -0.42 8.28
N ASP A 32 -2.39 0.35 7.25
CA ASP A 32 -3.78 0.53 6.83
C ASP A 32 -4.34 -0.71 6.15
N THR A 33 -3.52 -1.41 5.37
CA THR A 33 -3.90 -2.66 4.71
C THR A 33 -4.21 -3.74 5.74
N GLN A 34 -3.35 -3.91 6.75
CA GLN A 34 -3.56 -4.86 7.83
C GLN A 34 -4.85 -4.54 8.58
N ARG A 35 -5.07 -3.27 8.95
CA ARG A 35 -6.29 -2.84 9.63
C ARG A 35 -7.54 -3.16 8.79
N LEU A 36 -7.53 -2.79 7.51
CA LEU A 36 -8.65 -3.03 6.60
C LEU A 36 -8.98 -4.53 6.45
N ILE A 37 -7.97 -5.39 6.28
CA ILE A 37 -8.18 -6.84 6.15
C ILE A 37 -8.80 -7.42 7.43
N LEU A 38 -8.33 -6.99 8.60
CA LEU A 38 -8.86 -7.45 9.89
C LEU A 38 -10.32 -6.97 10.08
N GLU A 39 -10.61 -5.72 9.77
CA GLU A 39 -11.98 -5.19 9.80
C GLU A 39 -12.92 -5.94 8.84
N MET A 40 -12.44 -6.32 7.65
CA MET A 40 -13.21 -7.10 6.69
C MET A 40 -13.48 -8.52 7.21
N ALA A 41 -12.50 -9.15 7.83
CA ALA A 41 -12.64 -10.49 8.42
C ALA A 41 -13.66 -10.50 9.57
N GLU A 42 -13.72 -9.44 10.38
CA GLU A 42 -14.71 -9.29 11.45
C GLU A 42 -16.15 -9.09 10.95
N ARG A 43 -16.32 -8.53 9.75
CA ARG A 43 -17.63 -8.25 9.14
C ARG A 43 -18.15 -9.37 8.23
N ALA A 44 -17.37 -10.45 8.06
CA ALA A 44 -17.67 -11.55 7.15
C ALA A 44 -18.57 -12.62 7.78
#